data_AF-A0A4U0WNR2-F1
#
_entry.id   AF-A0A4U0WNR2-F1
#
_cell.length_a   1.000
_cell.length_b   1.000
_cell.length_c   1.000
_cell.angle_alpha   90.00
_cell.angle_beta   90.00
_cell.angle_gamma   90.00
#
_symmetry.space_group_name_H-M   'P 1'
#
loop_
_entity.id
_entity.type
_entity.pdbx_description
1 polymer ?
#
loop_
_entity_poly.entity_id
_entity_poly.type
_entity_poly.pdbx_seq_one_letter_code
_entity_poly.pdbx_strand_id
1 'polypeptide(L)'
;MKLDENHVPEGKKLVLDLLARCLLWVQIVREKQGKIDERFQETYEKLREIRNQLDNKIITQAWSMRETDLYSFQRQLDRIDESRVDGNFVDANGKPADLHAQRTLLYLLRKSYANIYHLIIASEPVSEALLPIYNQLQTLKRCLLEVKNSGGLNSIDNMRKDGKFMVGDEIPEGQGSVSELLSQCFELAYELRTAAEVQQSDTDDEVDTPGEEANTPVEEMERKDDDGLELR
;
A
#
# COMPACT_ATOMS: atom_id res chain seq x y z
N MET A 1 56.35 2.27 26.00
CA MET A 1 55.52 2.41 24.78
C MET A 1 54.38 3.34 25.15
N LYS A 2 54.50 4.64 24.83
CA LYS A 2 53.47 5.63 25.19
C LYS A 2 52.26 5.38 24.29
N LEU A 3 51.16 4.94 24.89
CA LEU A 3 49.85 4.90 24.23
C LEU A 3 49.45 6.35 24.01
N ASP A 4 49.37 6.75 22.75
CA ASP A 4 48.94 8.07 22.35
C ASP A 4 47.42 8.16 22.61
N GLU A 5 47.01 8.75 23.72
CA GLU A 5 45.62 8.87 24.19
C GLU A 5 44.72 9.71 23.28
N ASN A 6 45.24 10.22 22.15
CA ASN A 6 44.55 11.12 21.25
C ASN A 6 44.09 10.50 19.91
N HIS A 7 44.31 9.21 19.68
CA HIS A 7 43.82 8.58 18.44
C HIS A 7 42.35 8.14 18.61
N VAL A 8 41.43 9.10 18.54
CA VAL A 8 40.01 8.78 18.31
C VAL A 8 39.95 8.08 16.95
N PRO A 9 39.49 6.81 16.88
CA PRO A 9 39.38 6.11 15.61
C PRO A 9 38.55 6.96 14.65
N GLU A 10 39.00 7.10 13.41
CA GLU A 10 38.39 8.01 12.42
C GLU A 10 36.87 7.79 12.29
N GLY A 11 36.43 6.53 12.34
CA GLY A 11 35.01 6.15 12.37
C GLY A 11 34.26 6.63 13.62
N LYS A 12 34.88 6.63 14.80
CA LYS A 12 34.27 7.14 16.04
C LYS A 12 34.04 8.65 15.95
N LYS A 13 35.01 9.40 15.41
CA LYS A 13 34.85 10.84 15.18
C LYS A 13 33.71 11.13 14.21
N LEU A 14 33.67 10.41 13.08
CA LEU A 14 32.60 10.56 12.09
C LEU A 14 31.20 10.33 12.67
N VAL A 15 31.02 9.26 13.47
CA VAL A 15 29.74 8.93 14.10
C VAL A 15 29.35 9.99 15.14
N LEU A 16 30.29 10.47 15.96
CA LEU A 16 30.03 11.53 16.93
C LEU A 16 29.65 12.85 16.24
N ASP A 17 30.33 13.22 15.16
CA ASP A 17 30.02 14.42 14.37
C ASP A 17 28.66 14.30 13.67
N LEU A 18 28.29 13.10 13.21
CA LEU A 18 26.97 12.84 12.65
C LEU A 18 25.88 12.93 13.73
N LEU A 19 26.09 12.32 14.89
CA LEU A 19 25.17 12.37 16.02
C LEU A 19 24.95 13.81 16.50
N ALA A 20 26.03 14.59 16.67
CA ALA A 20 25.95 15.99 17.05
C ALA A 20 25.12 16.81 16.06
N ARG A 21 25.33 16.60 14.75
CA ARG A 21 24.51 17.22 13.70
C ARG A 21 23.04 16.80 13.82
N CYS A 22 22.75 15.52 14.01
CA CYS A 22 21.37 15.03 14.18
C CYS A 22 20.68 15.66 15.39
N LEU A 23 21.37 15.76 16.54
CA LEU A 23 20.83 16.37 17.74
C LEU A 23 20.55 17.87 17.56
N LEU A 24 21.46 18.59 16.90
CA LEU A 24 21.26 19.99 16.53
C LEU A 24 20.03 20.14 15.62
N TRP A 25 19.86 19.24 14.66
CA TRP A 25 18.68 19.25 13.78
C TRP A 25 17.37 19.03 14.55
N VAL A 26 17.36 18.10 15.50
CA VAL A 26 16.20 17.87 16.36
C VAL A 26 15.86 19.14 17.15
N GLN A 27 16.86 19.86 17.68
CA GLN A 27 16.64 21.13 18.39
C GLN A 27 16.02 22.19 17.46
N ILE A 28 16.62 22.43 16.28
CA ILE A 28 16.14 23.41 15.31
C ILE A 28 14.68 23.11 14.90
N VAL A 29 14.37 21.85 14.59
CA VAL A 29 13.01 21.45 14.18
C VAL A 29 12.02 21.64 15.32
N ARG A 30 12.41 21.34 16.58
CA ARG A 30 11.58 21.56 17.77
C ARG A 30 11.29 23.04 18.02
N GLU A 31 12.27 23.90 17.80
CA GLU A 31 12.11 25.35 17.95
C GLU A 31 11.21 25.94 16.86
N LYS A 32 11.43 25.54 15.61
CA LYS A 32 10.67 26.04 14.46
C LYS A 32 9.24 25.52 14.41
N GLN A 33 8.95 24.36 15.01
CA GLN A 33 7.60 23.76 15.09
C GLN A 33 6.88 23.67 13.73
N GLY A 34 7.62 23.38 12.66
CA GLY A 34 7.07 23.32 11.31
C GLY A 34 6.72 24.68 10.68
N LYS A 35 7.04 25.80 11.34
CA LYS A 35 6.94 27.13 10.74
C LYS A 35 8.07 27.32 9.72
N ILE A 36 7.67 27.67 8.51
CA ILE A 36 8.58 28.08 7.45
C ILE A 36 8.49 29.61 7.32
N ASP A 37 9.57 30.21 6.84
CA ASP A 37 9.61 31.62 6.48
C ASP A 37 8.49 31.92 5.45
N GLU A 38 7.75 32.99 5.66
CA GLU A 38 6.59 33.39 4.85
C GLU A 38 6.92 33.46 3.36
N ARG A 39 8.17 33.83 3.02
CA ARG A 39 8.66 33.91 1.64
C ARG A 39 8.58 32.58 0.88
N PHE A 40 8.61 31.45 1.60
CA PHE A 40 8.58 30.10 1.03
C PHE A 40 7.31 29.33 1.37
N GLN A 41 6.34 29.98 2.03
CA GLN A 41 5.11 29.34 2.50
C GLN A 41 4.29 28.75 1.35
N GLU A 42 4.24 29.43 0.21
CA GLU A 42 3.51 28.96 -0.97
C GLU A 42 4.10 27.64 -1.50
N THR A 43 5.42 27.59 -1.68
CA THR A 43 6.13 26.37 -2.11
C THR A 43 6.00 25.25 -1.09
N TYR A 44 6.08 25.58 0.20
CA TYR A 44 5.90 24.63 1.28
C TYR A 44 4.51 23.97 1.25
N GLU A 45 3.44 24.76 1.20
CA GLU A 45 2.08 24.21 1.19
C GLU A 45 1.79 23.42 -0.09
N LYS A 46 2.28 23.87 -1.26
CA LYS A 46 2.18 23.08 -2.50
C LYS A 46 2.85 21.71 -2.36
N LEU A 47 4.09 21.67 -1.87
CA LEU A 47 4.83 20.42 -1.69
C LEU A 47 4.17 19.52 -0.63
N ARG A 48 3.70 20.10 0.47
CA ARG A 48 3.01 19.38 1.54
C ARG A 48 1.69 18.79 1.03
N GLU A 49 0.93 19.53 0.25
CA GLU A 49 -0.33 19.08 -0.33
C GLU A 49 -0.09 17.93 -1.32
N ILE A 50 0.87 18.08 -2.25
CA ILE A 50 1.25 16.99 -3.18
C ILE A 50 1.65 15.74 -2.39
N ARG A 51 2.50 15.88 -1.37
CA ARG A 51 2.93 14.76 -0.52
C ARG A 51 1.74 14.07 0.15
N ASN A 52 0.83 14.84 0.74
CA ASN A 52 -0.36 14.31 1.42
C ASN A 52 -1.29 13.59 0.45
N GLN A 53 -1.52 14.14 -0.75
CA GLN A 53 -2.33 13.50 -1.77
C GLN A 53 -1.71 12.18 -2.24
N LEU A 54 -0.38 12.14 -2.45
CA LEU A 54 0.34 10.93 -2.81
C LEU A 54 0.32 9.88 -1.69
N ASP A 55 0.54 10.27 -0.43
CA ASP A 55 0.46 9.37 0.72
C ASP A 55 -0.94 8.80 0.89
N ASN A 56 -1.98 9.64 0.74
CA ASN A 56 -3.35 9.18 0.80
C ASN A 56 -3.63 8.14 -0.30
N LYS A 57 -3.13 8.37 -1.52
CA LYS A 57 -3.26 7.42 -2.64
C LYS A 57 -2.56 6.09 -2.36
N ILE A 58 -1.37 6.12 -1.75
CA ILE A 58 -0.66 4.90 -1.32
C ILE A 58 -1.54 4.08 -0.36
N ILE A 59 -2.22 4.73 0.59
CA ILE A 59 -3.05 4.06 1.59
C ILE A 59 -4.38 3.57 0.99
N THR A 60 -5.05 4.39 0.19
CA THR A 60 -6.46 4.18 -0.16
C THR A 60 -6.68 3.46 -1.48
N GLN A 61 -5.80 3.60 -2.47
CA GLN A 61 -6.10 3.22 -3.86
C GLN A 61 -4.82 2.91 -4.67
N ALA A 62 -3.93 2.04 -4.19
CA ALA A 62 -2.79 1.59 -5.00
C ALA A 62 -3.21 0.92 -6.33
N TRP A 63 -4.45 0.40 -6.41
CA TRP A 63 -4.91 -0.50 -7.45
C TRP A 63 -5.77 0.13 -8.56
N SER A 64 -6.10 1.44 -8.50
CA SER A 64 -6.92 2.13 -9.50
C SER A 64 -6.26 3.38 -10.11
N MET A 65 -4.99 3.60 -9.79
CA MET A 65 -4.25 4.78 -10.24
C MET A 65 -3.84 4.67 -11.71
N ARG A 66 -4.12 5.71 -12.50
CA ARG A 66 -3.62 5.82 -13.87
C ARG A 66 -2.21 6.41 -13.87
N GLU A 67 -1.38 5.98 -14.82
CA GLU A 67 -0.04 6.55 -15.05
C GLU A 67 -0.12 8.06 -15.36
N THR A 68 -1.17 8.49 -16.06
CA THR A 68 -1.45 9.90 -16.39
C THR A 68 -1.72 10.77 -15.16
N ASP A 69 -2.35 10.22 -14.12
CA ASP A 69 -2.60 10.94 -12.87
C ASP A 69 -1.28 11.23 -12.13
N LEU A 70 -0.32 10.30 -12.17
CA LEU A 70 1.02 10.49 -11.59
C LEU A 70 1.86 11.51 -12.38
N TYR A 71 1.72 11.54 -13.70
CA TYR A 71 2.42 12.50 -14.57
C TYR A 71 2.10 13.97 -14.21
N SER A 72 0.87 14.24 -13.78
CA SER A 72 0.47 15.56 -13.32
C SER A 72 1.22 16.01 -12.05
N PHE A 73 1.49 15.09 -11.13
CA PHE A 73 2.29 15.35 -9.94
C PHE A 73 3.78 15.48 -10.29
N GLN A 74 4.30 14.62 -11.16
CA GLN A 74 5.68 14.72 -11.66
C GLN A 74 5.95 16.12 -12.23
N ARG A 75 5.12 16.59 -13.17
CA ARG A 75 5.29 17.94 -13.73
C ARG A 75 5.25 19.06 -12.71
N GLN A 76 4.41 18.94 -11.67
CA GLN A 76 4.35 19.94 -10.61
C GLN A 76 5.64 19.94 -9.78
N LEU A 77 6.18 18.76 -9.47
CA LEU A 77 7.44 18.63 -8.75
C LEU A 77 8.62 19.08 -9.62
N ASP A 78 8.63 18.77 -10.92
CA ASP A 78 9.67 19.19 -11.86
C ASP A 78 9.76 20.71 -11.91
N ARG A 79 8.62 21.39 -12.06
CA ARG A 79 8.58 22.88 -12.04
C ARG A 79 9.14 23.47 -10.75
N ILE A 80 8.86 22.83 -9.61
CA ILE A 80 9.38 23.27 -8.31
C ILE A 80 10.89 23.02 -8.25
N ASP A 81 11.37 21.87 -8.72
CA ASP A 81 12.80 21.54 -8.72
C ASP A 81 13.60 22.46 -9.68
N GLU A 82 13.07 22.71 -10.88
CA GLU A 82 13.63 23.62 -11.89
C GLU A 82 13.72 25.07 -11.41
N SER A 83 12.84 25.50 -10.49
CA SER A 83 12.89 26.85 -9.91
C SER A 83 14.07 27.08 -8.95
N ARG A 84 14.82 26.02 -8.60
CA ARG A 84 15.96 26.12 -7.70
C ARG A 84 17.19 26.65 -8.45
N VAL A 85 17.96 27.50 -7.80
CA VAL A 85 19.20 28.07 -8.33
C VAL A 85 20.38 27.52 -7.55
N ASP A 86 21.35 26.90 -8.24
CA ASP A 86 22.51 26.23 -7.63
C ASP A 86 22.12 25.23 -6.52
N GLY A 87 20.99 24.55 -6.72
CA GLY A 87 20.44 23.61 -5.74
C GLY A 87 19.76 24.27 -4.54
N ASN A 88 19.57 25.59 -4.51
CA ASN A 88 18.90 26.32 -3.44
C ASN A 88 17.50 26.78 -3.84
N PHE A 89 16.56 26.75 -2.88
CA PHE A 89 15.27 27.44 -3.02
C PHE A 89 15.52 28.92 -2.76
N VAL A 90 15.11 29.76 -3.71
CA VAL A 90 15.29 31.22 -3.65
C VAL A 90 13.95 31.92 -3.62
N ASP A 91 13.90 33.08 -2.96
CA ASP A 91 12.70 33.93 -2.95
C ASP A 91 12.59 34.78 -4.24
N ALA A 92 11.56 35.62 -4.32
CA ALA A 92 11.34 36.51 -5.46
C ALA A 92 12.50 37.50 -5.74
N ASN A 93 13.38 37.74 -4.76
CA ASN A 93 14.56 38.60 -4.90
C ASN A 93 15.84 37.78 -5.17
N GLY A 94 15.73 36.47 -5.37
CA GLY A 94 16.86 35.57 -5.58
C GLY A 94 17.63 35.23 -4.29
N LYS A 95 17.09 35.55 -3.10
CA LYS A 95 17.77 35.26 -1.83
C LYS A 95 17.47 33.82 -1.40
N PRO A 96 18.49 33.02 -1.03
CA PRO A 96 18.28 31.64 -0.62
C PRO A 96 17.50 31.55 0.69
N ALA A 97 16.76 30.45 0.82
CA ALA A 97 16.08 30.07 2.05
C ALA A 97 17.06 29.85 3.21
N ASP A 98 16.58 29.97 4.44
CA ASP A 98 17.37 29.55 5.61
C ASP A 98 17.60 28.02 5.57
N LEU A 99 18.63 27.55 6.28
CA LEU A 99 19.03 26.14 6.21
C LEU A 99 17.89 25.18 6.61
N HIS A 100 17.02 25.61 7.52
CA HIS A 100 15.85 24.85 7.93
C HIS A 100 14.83 24.74 6.79
N ALA A 101 14.38 25.85 6.21
CA ALA A 101 13.43 25.84 5.10
C ALA A 101 14.00 25.10 3.89
N GLN A 102 15.28 25.33 3.55
CA GLN A 102 15.96 24.65 2.45
C GLN A 102 15.87 23.12 2.57
N ARG A 103 16.15 22.59 3.76
CA ARG A 103 16.11 21.15 4.01
C ARG A 103 14.70 20.59 4.07
N THR A 104 13.76 21.32 4.67
CA THR A 104 12.37 20.89 4.78
C THR A 104 11.70 20.81 3.41
N LEU A 105 11.89 21.83 2.56
CA LEU A 105 11.38 21.83 1.19
C LEU A 105 12.02 20.72 0.36
N LEU A 106 13.34 20.54 0.47
CA LEU A 106 14.05 19.48 -0.25
C LEU A 106 13.59 18.08 0.18
N TYR A 107 13.32 17.89 1.48
CA TYR A 107 12.76 16.66 2.00
C TYR A 107 11.38 16.38 1.41
N LEU A 108 10.47 17.36 1.43
CA LEU A 108 9.12 17.18 0.87
C LEU A 108 9.17 16.86 -0.62
N LEU A 109 9.99 17.59 -1.39
CA LEU A 109 10.19 17.34 -2.82
C LEU A 109 10.67 15.90 -3.09
N ARG A 110 11.74 15.47 -2.42
CA ARG A 110 12.29 14.11 -2.58
C ARG A 110 11.32 13.03 -2.12
N LYS A 111 10.62 13.26 -1.01
CA LYS A 111 9.63 12.32 -0.48
C LYS A 111 8.45 12.17 -1.45
N SER A 112 8.00 13.26 -2.06
CA SER A 112 6.96 13.21 -3.10
C SER A 112 7.42 12.42 -4.33
N TYR A 113 8.64 12.63 -4.84
CA TYR A 113 9.18 11.79 -5.92
C TYR A 113 9.27 10.31 -5.53
N ALA A 114 9.75 10.00 -4.32
CA ALA A 114 9.83 8.63 -3.83
C ALA A 114 8.44 7.98 -3.74
N ASN A 115 7.42 8.74 -3.32
CA ASN A 115 6.04 8.27 -3.29
C ASN A 115 5.50 8.00 -4.69
N ILE A 116 5.81 8.86 -5.68
CA ILE A 116 5.45 8.61 -7.09
C ILE A 116 6.10 7.32 -7.57
N TYR A 117 7.41 7.16 -7.35
CA TYR A 117 8.13 5.95 -7.77
C TYR A 117 7.54 4.68 -7.12
N HIS A 118 7.23 4.75 -5.83
CA HIS A 118 6.54 3.67 -5.12
C HIS A 118 5.18 3.34 -5.75
N LEU A 119 4.37 4.36 -6.06
CA LEU A 119 3.07 4.18 -6.71
C LEU A 119 3.21 3.58 -8.11
N ILE A 120 4.20 3.98 -8.91
CA ILE A 120 4.46 3.42 -10.25
C ILE A 120 4.77 1.93 -10.16
N ILE A 121 5.63 1.53 -9.22
CA ILE A 121 5.97 0.10 -9.04
C ILE A 121 4.77 -0.69 -8.50
N ALA A 122 4.01 -0.10 -7.58
CA ALA A 122 2.87 -0.76 -6.95
C ALA A 122 1.65 -0.86 -7.87
N SER A 123 1.54 0.02 -8.87
CA SER A 123 0.44 0.00 -9.84
C SER A 123 0.73 -0.98 -10.97
N GLU A 124 -0.12 -2.01 -11.11
CA GLU A 124 -0.26 -2.69 -12.39
C GLU A 124 -1.10 -1.80 -13.33
N PRO A 125 -0.66 -1.58 -14.59
CA PRO A 125 -1.39 -0.70 -15.50
C PRO A 125 -2.72 -1.36 -15.91
N VAL A 126 -3.83 -0.93 -15.30
CA VAL A 126 -5.17 -1.24 -15.81
C VAL A 126 -5.45 -0.29 -16.98
N SER A 127 -5.57 -0.84 -18.18
CA SER A 127 -5.93 -0.08 -19.39
C SER A 127 -7.20 0.76 -19.16
N GLU A 128 -7.23 2.00 -19.66
CA GLU A 128 -8.40 2.90 -19.51
C GLU A 128 -9.69 2.29 -20.06
N ALA A 129 -9.59 1.48 -21.11
CA ALA A 129 -10.73 0.75 -21.68
C ALA A 129 -11.35 -0.27 -20.70
N LEU A 130 -10.57 -0.71 -19.70
CA LEU A 130 -10.98 -1.70 -18.71
C LEU A 130 -11.47 -1.08 -17.40
N LEU A 131 -11.36 0.24 -17.20
CA LEU A 131 -11.85 0.92 -16.00
C LEU A 131 -13.33 0.69 -15.71
N PRO A 132 -14.25 0.73 -16.70
CA PRO A 132 -15.66 0.42 -16.46
C PRO A 132 -15.85 -0.99 -15.89
N ILE A 133 -15.11 -1.96 -16.42
CA ILE A 133 -15.16 -3.37 -16.00
C ILE A 133 -14.53 -3.54 -14.62
N TYR A 134 -13.38 -2.92 -14.37
CA TYR A 134 -12.70 -2.94 -13.07
C TYR A 134 -13.60 -2.39 -11.95
N ASN A 135 -14.28 -1.26 -12.19
CA ASN A 135 -15.20 -0.67 -11.21
C ASN A 135 -16.44 -1.56 -10.94
N GLN A 136 -16.95 -2.22 -11.97
CA GLN A 136 -18.03 -3.21 -11.84
C GLN A 136 -17.56 -4.40 -10.99
N LEU A 137 -16.38 -4.96 -11.28
CA LEU A 137 -15.80 -6.05 -10.51
C LEU A 137 -15.48 -5.66 -9.06
N GLN A 138 -15.04 -4.43 -8.82
CA GLN A 138 -14.76 -3.94 -7.47
C GLN A 138 -16.04 -3.79 -6.65
N THR A 139 -17.12 -3.30 -7.26
CA THR A 139 -18.46 -3.26 -6.65
C THR A 139 -18.94 -4.68 -6.34
N LEU A 140 -18.84 -5.58 -7.32
CA LEU A 140 -19.23 -6.98 -7.16
C LEU A 140 -18.44 -7.65 -6.03
N LYS A 141 -17.12 -7.45 -5.96
CA LYS A 141 -16.26 -7.96 -4.90
C LYS A 141 -16.71 -7.47 -3.52
N ARG A 142 -17.13 -6.22 -3.37
CA ARG A 142 -17.66 -5.69 -2.10
C ARG A 142 -18.97 -6.37 -1.73
N CYS A 143 -19.91 -6.47 -2.66
CA CYS A 143 -21.17 -7.17 -2.45
C CYS A 143 -20.93 -8.65 -2.06
N LEU A 144 -20.01 -9.33 -2.74
CA LEU A 144 -19.64 -10.72 -2.44
C LEU A 144 -18.97 -10.86 -1.07
N LEU A 145 -18.13 -9.90 -0.65
CA LEU A 145 -17.52 -9.91 0.69
C LEU A 145 -18.56 -9.66 1.80
N GLU A 146 -19.50 -8.75 1.58
CA GLU A 146 -20.61 -8.48 2.51
C GLU A 146 -21.51 -9.72 2.66
N VAL A 147 -21.81 -10.40 1.56
CA VAL A 147 -22.57 -11.65 1.54
C VAL A 147 -21.78 -12.80 2.17
N LYS A 148 -20.50 -12.98 1.81
CA LYS A 148 -19.60 -13.98 2.41
C LYS A 148 -19.50 -13.82 3.92
N ASN A 149 -19.47 -12.59 4.39
CA ASN A 149 -19.36 -12.32 5.81
C ASN A 149 -20.65 -12.59 6.58
N SER A 150 -21.78 -12.96 5.93
CA SER A 150 -23.11 -13.42 6.43
C SER A 150 -23.78 -12.66 7.59
N GLY A 151 -23.04 -11.79 8.28
CA GLY A 151 -23.49 -10.89 9.32
C GLY A 151 -24.40 -9.81 8.79
N GLY A 152 -24.39 -9.52 7.48
CA GLY A 152 -25.34 -8.59 6.86
C GLY A 152 -26.78 -9.11 6.92
N LEU A 153 -27.02 -10.35 6.47
CA LEU A 153 -28.35 -10.98 6.52
C LEU A 153 -28.81 -11.23 7.97
N ASN A 154 -27.90 -11.72 8.82
CA ASN A 154 -28.19 -11.91 10.24
C ASN A 154 -28.44 -10.57 10.96
N SER A 155 -27.73 -9.50 10.59
CA SER A 155 -27.95 -8.16 11.15
C SER A 155 -29.29 -7.58 10.73
N ILE A 156 -29.71 -7.80 9.48
CA ILE A 156 -31.04 -7.37 9.00
C ILE A 156 -32.13 -8.17 9.71
N ASP A 157 -31.98 -9.50 9.84
CA ASP A 157 -32.96 -10.31 10.56
C ASP A 157 -33.08 -9.92 12.04
N ASN A 158 -31.96 -9.58 12.68
CA ASN A 158 -31.92 -9.08 14.06
C ASN A 158 -32.57 -7.69 14.24
N MET A 159 -32.92 -6.97 13.16
CA MET A 159 -33.73 -5.75 13.26
C MET A 159 -35.22 -6.03 13.54
N ARG A 160 -35.65 -7.30 13.45
CA ARG A 160 -37.01 -7.69 13.81
C ARG A 160 -37.21 -7.60 15.33
N LYS A 161 -38.34 -7.05 15.75
CA LYS A 161 -38.86 -7.15 17.12
C LYS A 161 -40.13 -7.98 17.08
N ASP A 162 -40.22 -9.03 17.90
CA ASP A 162 -41.33 -10.00 17.90
C ASP A 162 -41.65 -10.58 16.50
N GLY A 163 -40.61 -10.82 15.70
CA GLY A 163 -40.71 -11.39 14.35
C GLY A 163 -41.09 -10.39 13.25
N LYS A 164 -41.25 -9.10 13.56
CA LYS A 164 -41.68 -8.05 12.61
C LYS A 164 -40.67 -6.91 12.51
N PHE A 165 -40.57 -6.29 11.34
CA PHE A 165 -39.75 -5.08 11.16
C PHE A 165 -40.52 -3.86 11.63
N MET A 166 -39.94 -3.09 12.56
CA MET A 166 -40.56 -1.92 13.18
C MET A 166 -39.84 -0.64 12.77
N VAL A 167 -40.59 0.44 12.52
CA VAL A 167 -40.04 1.79 12.36
C VAL A 167 -40.66 2.66 13.45
N GLY A 168 -39.88 2.98 14.49
CA GLY A 168 -40.43 3.53 15.74
C GLY A 168 -41.21 2.45 16.50
N ASP A 169 -42.48 2.73 16.83
CA ASP A 169 -43.43 1.81 17.50
C ASP A 169 -44.52 1.26 16.55
N GLU A 170 -44.43 1.57 15.26
CA GLU A 170 -45.42 1.14 14.26
C GLU A 170 -44.89 0.00 13.38
N ILE A 171 -45.80 -0.85 12.90
CA ILE A 171 -45.54 -1.89 11.90
C ILE A 171 -45.78 -1.28 10.51
N PRO A 172 -44.75 -1.07 9.69
CA PRO A 172 -44.91 -0.54 8.34
C PRO A 172 -45.61 -1.52 7.41
N GLU A 173 -46.30 -1.00 6.38
CA GLU A 173 -46.86 -1.79 5.29
C GLU A 173 -45.73 -2.48 4.46
N GLY A 174 -46.02 -3.64 3.85
CA GLY A 174 -45.04 -4.38 3.05
C GLY A 174 -44.18 -5.41 3.82
N GLN A 175 -44.53 -5.75 5.08
CA GLN A 175 -43.82 -6.76 5.89
C GLN A 175 -43.66 -8.13 5.20
N GLY A 176 -44.69 -8.56 4.47
CA GLY A 176 -44.69 -9.83 3.74
C GLY A 176 -43.63 -9.83 2.66
N SER A 177 -43.59 -8.78 1.84
CA SER A 177 -42.62 -8.63 0.75
C SER A 177 -41.17 -8.54 1.25
N VAL A 178 -40.93 -7.84 2.37
CA VAL A 178 -39.58 -7.78 2.97
C VAL A 178 -39.18 -9.11 3.60
N SER A 179 -40.11 -9.82 4.24
CA SER A 179 -39.83 -11.14 4.83
C SER A 179 -39.59 -12.21 3.77
N GLU A 180 -40.35 -12.16 2.67
CA GLU A 180 -40.19 -13.04 1.51
C GLU A 180 -38.83 -12.78 0.83
N LEU A 181 -38.47 -11.51 0.61
CA LEU A 181 -37.17 -11.15 0.05
C LEU A 181 -36.00 -11.59 0.95
N LEU A 182 -36.13 -11.46 2.27
CA LEU A 182 -35.09 -11.94 3.20
C LEU A 182 -34.95 -13.48 3.14
N SER A 183 -36.06 -14.20 3.04
CA SER A 183 -36.05 -15.66 2.86
C SER A 183 -35.32 -16.07 1.58
N GLN A 184 -35.64 -15.43 0.45
CA GLN A 184 -34.97 -15.66 -0.83
C GLN A 184 -33.46 -15.38 -0.74
N CYS A 185 -33.05 -14.34 -0.01
CA CYS A 185 -31.63 -14.04 0.21
C CYS A 185 -30.92 -15.13 1.05
N PHE A 186 -31.58 -15.71 2.06
CA PHE A 186 -31.02 -16.83 2.83
C PHE A 186 -30.95 -18.11 2.01
N GLU A 187 -31.95 -18.40 1.18
CA GLU A 187 -31.96 -19.53 0.25
C GLU A 187 -30.81 -19.43 -0.75
N LEU A 188 -30.65 -18.29 -1.42
CA LEU A 188 -29.54 -18.06 -2.36
C LEU A 188 -28.17 -18.18 -1.68
N ALA A 189 -28.02 -17.66 -0.46
CA ALA A 189 -26.78 -17.79 0.30
C ALA A 189 -26.48 -19.25 0.67
N TYR A 190 -27.52 -20.03 1.01
CA TYR A 190 -27.40 -21.45 1.29
C TYR A 190 -27.03 -22.24 0.03
N GLU A 191 -27.72 -22.01 -1.09
CA GLU A 191 -27.43 -22.64 -2.38
C GLU A 191 -25.98 -22.39 -2.83
N LEU A 192 -25.50 -21.14 -2.72
CA LEU A 192 -24.12 -20.79 -3.05
C LEU A 192 -23.09 -21.50 -2.15
N ARG A 193 -23.38 -21.66 -0.86
CA ARG A 193 -22.51 -22.38 0.07
C ARG A 193 -22.48 -23.87 -0.24
N THR A 194 -23.64 -24.48 -0.42
CA THR A 194 -23.75 -25.90 -0.75
C THR A 194 -23.11 -26.22 -2.10
N ALA A 195 -23.30 -25.37 -3.12
CA ALA A 195 -22.62 -25.52 -4.40
C ALA A 195 -21.08 -25.44 -4.27
N ALA A 196 -20.57 -24.56 -3.40
CA ALA A 196 -19.13 -24.46 -3.13
C ALA A 196 -18.58 -25.66 -2.35
N GLU A 197 -19.35 -26.22 -1.41
CA GLU A 197 -18.97 -27.43 -0.65
C GLU A 197 -18.93 -28.66 -1.57
N VAL A 198 -19.91 -28.83 -2.46
CA VAL A 198 -19.95 -29.92 -3.45
C VAL A 198 -18.79 -29.82 -4.44
N GLN A 199 -18.45 -28.62 -4.91
CA GLN A 199 -17.29 -28.42 -5.79
C GLN A 199 -15.95 -28.67 -5.10
N GLN A 200 -15.87 -28.52 -3.77
CA GLN A 200 -14.67 -28.86 -3.00
C GLN A 200 -14.51 -30.37 -2.79
N SER A 201 -15.61 -31.10 -2.54
CA SER A 201 -15.57 -32.56 -2.40
C SER A 201 -15.20 -33.28 -3.71
N ASP A 202 -15.64 -32.76 -4.86
CA ASP A 202 -15.34 -33.37 -6.17
C ASP A 202 -13.85 -33.22 -6.57
N THR A 203 -13.10 -32.28 -5.97
CA THR A 203 -11.66 -32.11 -6.22
C THR A 203 -10.75 -32.97 -5.35
N ASP A 204 -11.24 -33.50 -4.22
CA ASP A 204 -10.43 -34.33 -3.31
C ASP A 204 -10.48 -35.83 -3.67
N ASP A 205 -11.39 -36.25 -4.56
CA ASP A 205 -11.58 -37.66 -4.97
C ASP A 205 -10.76 -38.09 -6.21
N GLU A 206 -9.89 -37.24 -6.78
CA GLU A 206 -9.07 -37.57 -7.97
C GLU A 206 -7.62 -38.01 -7.69
N VAL A 207 -7.26 -38.41 -6.45
CA VAL A 207 -5.95 -39.03 -6.18
C VAL A 207 -6.06 -40.29 -5.31
N ASP A 208 -6.61 -41.37 -5.88
CA ASP A 208 -6.18 -42.73 -5.49
C ASP A 208 -6.28 -43.67 -6.69
N THR A 209 -5.23 -43.69 -7.52
CA THR A 209 -5.01 -44.81 -8.44
C THR A 209 -4.05 -45.78 -7.72
N PRO A 210 -4.47 -47.00 -7.37
CA PRO A 210 -3.55 -47.98 -6.79
C PRO A 210 -2.55 -48.39 -7.87
N GLY A 211 -1.29 -48.01 -7.68
CA GLY A 211 -0.18 -48.44 -8.54
C GLY A 211 0.04 -49.94 -8.42
N GLU A 212 -0.26 -50.67 -9.50
CA GLU A 212 0.19 -52.05 -9.68
C GLU A 212 1.72 -52.10 -9.81
N GLU A 213 2.32 -52.94 -8.97
CA GLU A 213 3.74 -53.25 -8.93
C GLU A 213 4.21 -53.88 -10.26
N ALA A 214 5.26 -53.31 -10.85
CA ALA A 214 6.12 -54.00 -11.81
C ALA A 214 7.57 -53.90 -11.32
N ASN A 215 7.98 -54.93 -10.59
CA ASN A 215 9.34 -55.20 -10.18
C ASN A 215 10.17 -55.69 -11.38
N THR A 216 11.29 -55.05 -11.70
CA THR A 216 12.49 -55.74 -12.25
C THR A 216 13.77 -54.96 -11.87
N PRO A 217 14.92 -55.65 -11.69
CA PRO A 217 16.04 -55.13 -10.90
C PRO A 217 17.30 -54.77 -11.74
N VAL A 218 18.33 -54.27 -11.02
CA VAL A 218 19.78 -54.13 -11.36
C VAL A 218 20.12 -52.91 -12.28
N GLU A 219 21.13 -52.06 -12.08
CA GLU A 219 22.49 -52.20 -11.51
C GLU A 219 22.99 -50.91 -10.79
N GLU A 220 23.72 -51.11 -9.69
CA GLU A 220 24.57 -50.11 -9.04
C GLU A 220 25.72 -49.71 -9.98
N MET A 221 25.89 -48.42 -10.22
CA MET A 221 27.11 -47.89 -10.84
C MET A 221 27.72 -46.86 -9.90
N GLU A 222 28.77 -47.32 -9.21
CA GLU A 222 29.60 -46.56 -8.28
C GLU A 222 30.08 -45.24 -8.91
N ARG A 223 29.82 -44.12 -8.25
CA ARG A 223 30.50 -42.86 -8.54
C ARG A 223 31.90 -42.92 -7.92
N LYS A 224 32.93 -43.01 -8.76
CA LYS A 224 34.30 -42.67 -8.38
C LYS A 224 34.39 -41.15 -8.26
N ASP A 225 34.73 -40.70 -7.06
CA ASP A 225 35.32 -39.39 -6.84
C ASP A 225 36.68 -39.36 -7.55
N ASP A 226 36.92 -38.35 -8.39
CA ASP A 226 38.27 -37.99 -8.82
C ASP A 226 38.44 -36.47 -8.72
N ASP A 227 39.32 -36.11 -7.79
CA ASP A 227 39.95 -34.82 -7.61
C ASP A 227 40.72 -34.42 -8.88
N GLY A 228 40.72 -33.13 -9.25
CA GLY A 228 41.77 -32.64 -10.14
C GLY A 228 41.46 -31.36 -10.91
N LEU A 229 41.83 -30.22 -10.32
CA LEU A 229 42.57 -29.09 -10.92
C LEU A 229 42.59 -28.98 -12.46
N GLU A 230 42.22 -27.81 -13.01
CA GLU A 230 43.21 -26.77 -13.31
C GLU A 230 42.55 -25.50 -13.89
N LEU A 231 43.20 -24.38 -13.54
CA LEU A 231 43.02 -23.06 -14.12
C LEU A 231 43.29 -23.06 -15.63
N ARG A 232 42.50 -22.29 -16.37
CA ARG A 232 42.99 -21.36 -17.39
C ARG A 232 42.06 -20.15 -17.49
#